data_AF-A0A0Q6NF82-F1
#
_entry.id   AF-A0A0Q6NF82-F1
#
_cell.length_a   1.000
_cell.length_b   1.000
_cell.length_c   1.000
_cell.angle_alpha   90.00
_cell.angle_beta   90.00
_cell.angle_gamma   90.00
#
_symmetry.space_group_name_H-M   'P 1'
#
loop_
_entity.id
_entity.type
_entity.pdbx_description
1 polymer ?
#
loop_
_entity_poly.entity_id
_entity_poly.type
_entity_poly.pdbx_seq_one_letter_code
_entity_poly.pdbx_strand_id
1 'polypeptide(L)'
;MPLSKHRLPCLALTLALAVSMAHAADPMLLVTSPVALQAAEKSGAGFAHWIGETSASSEGITTNQALMRSPAWQSIARPLTESIARIQRSDRQAGVGISRYPHRLFNARWLASPDAFFELVGVANRMDRRPFQSGACGETRLIYRLAYRTPAMQSRLPMTANVELRGDAPDADGSCASTARRWQPPQPSMTDEALGRWLVSPEGPLAPQRLATARIAQITTNLQSVRWPSAVRPDLGGHAEYMLRAFRWNAGTRRFNAAPLENTPDVARLKANAPLRKELQQWLRQPANLRALDEATLQVPQKFLATEAISVAPRGLERLANRPFAQVFSANEWQAVPGSRTLRSPQAVLRRLDDLSCAGCHQSRAVAGFHLLGVDRRGTTRTFTDGNALALPHSPHLHDELARRGRYVRAALSKPQPEPFRPLAEPDDAAAANEKATVGASCEPTRITQSANPWLDRAEKLPRIACEGALSVCEKTSVGFPGGMCSGPCDPLDRNGTCGSIAILSDFNQCLAASKPFGECLSKHTRPGNLRSCSAQQPCRDDFICAQSDGQPEGSGACIPPYFLFQMRVDGHS
;
A
#
# COMPACT_ATOMS: atom_id res chain seq x y z
N MET A 1 -13.68 -41.66 -88.13
CA MET A 1 -12.63 -40.90 -87.40
C MET A 1 -13.32 -40.20 -86.24
N PRO A 2 -13.11 -40.63 -84.97
CA PRO A 2 -14.00 -40.23 -83.88
C PRO A 2 -13.59 -38.91 -83.22
N LEU A 3 -14.64 -38.22 -82.77
CA LEU A 3 -14.74 -36.86 -82.24
C LEU A 3 -14.13 -36.65 -80.84
N SER A 4 -13.43 -35.53 -80.67
CA SER A 4 -12.96 -35.00 -79.39
C SER A 4 -14.09 -34.33 -78.59
N LYS A 5 -14.17 -34.64 -77.28
CA LYS A 5 -14.93 -33.89 -76.28
C LYS A 5 -13.98 -33.40 -75.18
N HIS A 6 -13.88 -32.10 -74.99
CA HIS A 6 -13.18 -31.46 -73.88
C HIS A 6 -13.98 -31.61 -72.57
N ARG A 7 -13.29 -31.96 -71.47
CA ARG A 7 -13.81 -31.87 -70.09
C ARG A 7 -12.95 -30.87 -69.31
N LEU A 8 -13.59 -29.89 -68.68
CA LEU A 8 -13.00 -29.02 -67.66
C LEU A 8 -12.78 -29.78 -66.33
N PRO A 9 -11.76 -29.44 -65.52
CA PRO A 9 -11.58 -29.99 -64.18
C PRO A 9 -12.35 -29.17 -63.11
N CYS A 10 -13.03 -29.88 -62.20
CA CYS A 10 -13.60 -29.34 -60.96
C CYS A 10 -12.48 -28.99 -59.96
N LEU A 11 -12.43 -27.72 -59.52
CA LEU A 11 -11.70 -27.31 -58.32
C LEU A 11 -12.56 -27.64 -57.08
N ALA A 12 -12.01 -28.45 -56.17
CA ALA A 12 -12.58 -28.68 -54.85
C ALA A 12 -12.16 -27.54 -53.91
N LEU A 13 -13.14 -26.80 -53.37
CA LEU A 13 -12.93 -25.73 -52.41
C LEU A 13 -12.95 -26.32 -50.99
N THR A 14 -11.78 -26.49 -50.37
CA THR A 14 -11.67 -26.84 -48.95
C THR A 14 -11.91 -25.59 -48.09
N LEU A 15 -13.07 -25.51 -47.44
CA LEU A 15 -13.40 -24.49 -46.46
C LEU A 15 -12.63 -24.78 -45.16
N ALA A 16 -11.52 -24.07 -44.92
CA ALA A 16 -10.83 -24.10 -43.65
C ALA A 16 -11.65 -23.32 -42.60
N LEU A 17 -12.27 -24.06 -41.68
CA LEU A 17 -12.83 -23.50 -40.44
C LEU A 17 -11.68 -22.94 -39.60
N ALA A 18 -11.42 -21.64 -39.72
CA ALA A 18 -10.57 -20.91 -38.79
C ALA A 18 -11.30 -20.86 -37.44
N VAL A 19 -11.02 -21.82 -36.56
CA VAL A 19 -11.34 -21.70 -35.14
C VAL A 19 -10.51 -20.52 -34.64
N SER A 20 -11.15 -19.37 -34.40
CA SER A 20 -10.54 -18.32 -33.61
C SER A 20 -10.21 -18.92 -32.25
N MET A 21 -8.94 -19.27 -32.02
CA MET A 21 -8.45 -19.54 -30.68
C MET A 21 -8.55 -18.22 -29.92
N ALA A 22 -9.69 -18.02 -29.26
CA ALA A 22 -9.86 -16.95 -28.28
C ALA A 22 -8.72 -17.12 -27.27
N HIS A 23 -7.75 -16.21 -27.32
CA HIS A 23 -6.68 -16.20 -26.34
C HIS A 23 -7.32 -16.01 -24.97
N ALA A 24 -7.14 -16.99 -24.08
CA ALA A 24 -7.59 -16.87 -22.70
C ALA A 24 -7.01 -15.58 -22.11
N ALA A 25 -7.84 -14.77 -21.47
CA ALA A 25 -7.40 -13.51 -20.89
C ALA A 25 -6.28 -13.75 -19.87
N ASP A 26 -5.38 -12.78 -19.73
CA ASP A 26 -4.35 -12.86 -18.70
C ASP A 26 -4.98 -12.88 -17.30
N PRO A 27 -4.45 -13.67 -16.34
CA PRO A 27 -4.96 -13.67 -14.98
C PRO A 27 -4.85 -12.29 -14.34
N MET A 28 -5.95 -11.82 -13.75
CA MET A 28 -5.98 -10.56 -13.03
C MET A 28 -5.18 -10.66 -11.73
N LEU A 29 -4.41 -9.60 -11.47
CA LEU A 29 -3.55 -9.49 -10.29
C LEU A 29 -4.12 -8.53 -9.24
N LEU A 30 -4.77 -7.48 -9.71
CA LEU A 30 -5.32 -6.41 -8.89
C LEU A 30 -6.50 -5.76 -9.62
N VAL A 31 -7.61 -5.59 -8.93
CA VAL A 31 -8.76 -4.80 -9.38
C VAL A 31 -8.79 -3.50 -8.59
N THR A 32 -8.73 -2.36 -9.25
CA THR A 32 -8.80 -1.03 -8.63
C THR A 32 -9.89 -0.12 -9.21
N SER A 33 -10.59 -0.55 -10.27
CA SER A 33 -11.68 0.25 -10.86
C SER A 33 -12.76 0.51 -9.80
N PRO A 34 -13.06 1.78 -9.47
CA PRO A 34 -14.09 2.08 -8.49
C PRO A 34 -15.48 1.57 -8.87
N VAL A 35 -15.79 1.54 -10.16
CA VAL A 35 -17.08 1.03 -10.68
C VAL A 35 -17.17 -0.48 -10.49
N ALA A 36 -16.12 -1.22 -10.84
CA ALA A 36 -16.07 -2.66 -10.64
C ALA A 36 -16.15 -3.04 -9.16
N LEU A 37 -15.40 -2.33 -8.30
CA LEU A 37 -15.39 -2.58 -6.86
C LEU A 37 -16.74 -2.26 -6.22
N GLN A 38 -17.38 -1.15 -6.61
CA GLN A 38 -18.73 -0.84 -6.11
C GLN A 38 -19.76 -1.88 -6.53
N ALA A 39 -19.70 -2.39 -7.77
CA ALA A 39 -20.57 -3.46 -8.22
C ALA A 39 -20.36 -4.75 -7.41
N ALA A 40 -19.11 -5.08 -7.06
CA ALA A 40 -18.80 -6.21 -6.18
C ALA A 40 -19.29 -5.97 -4.74
N GLU A 41 -19.15 -4.76 -4.17
CA GLU A 41 -19.63 -4.41 -2.83
C GLU A 41 -21.15 -4.60 -2.70
N LYS A 42 -21.91 -4.06 -3.66
CA LYS A 42 -23.37 -4.22 -3.74
C LYS A 42 -23.81 -5.69 -3.84
N SER A 43 -22.89 -6.57 -4.23
CA SER A 43 -23.15 -7.98 -4.54
C SER A 43 -22.46 -8.95 -3.57
N GLY A 44 -22.08 -8.49 -2.37
CA GLY A 44 -21.61 -9.34 -1.27
C GLY A 44 -20.16 -9.15 -0.85
N ALA A 45 -19.38 -8.33 -1.55
CA ALA A 45 -18.00 -8.00 -1.18
C ALA A 45 -17.87 -6.72 -0.32
N GLY A 46 -18.95 -6.27 0.33
CA GLY A 46 -18.93 -5.09 1.21
C GLY A 46 -18.30 -5.38 2.58
N PHE A 47 -17.75 -4.36 3.25
CA PHE A 47 -17.03 -4.56 4.52
C PHE A 47 -17.89 -5.16 5.65
N ALA A 48 -19.18 -4.81 5.69
CA ALA A 48 -20.13 -5.29 6.71
C ALA A 48 -20.27 -6.82 6.74
N HIS A 49 -20.09 -7.47 5.59
CA HIS A 49 -20.11 -8.93 5.44
C HIS A 49 -19.14 -9.63 6.42
N TRP A 50 -17.95 -9.07 6.60
CA TRP A 50 -16.92 -9.63 7.50
C TRP A 50 -17.21 -9.43 8.98
N ILE A 51 -18.11 -8.51 9.28
CA ILE A 51 -18.48 -8.08 10.63
C ILE A 51 -19.78 -8.77 11.09
N GLY A 52 -20.39 -9.60 10.24
CA GLY A 52 -21.64 -10.29 10.53
C GLY A 52 -22.87 -9.39 10.42
N GLU A 53 -22.74 -8.29 9.69
CA GLU A 53 -23.83 -7.34 9.42
C GLU A 53 -24.15 -7.37 7.91
N THR A 54 -25.44 -7.38 7.58
CA THR A 54 -25.88 -7.20 6.19
C THR A 54 -26.00 -5.71 5.89
N SER A 55 -25.41 -5.25 4.78
CA SER A 55 -25.57 -3.85 4.36
C SER A 55 -27.04 -3.54 4.10
N ALA A 56 -27.59 -2.57 4.83
CA ALA A 56 -28.94 -2.06 4.59
C ALA A 56 -28.99 -1.03 3.45
N SER A 57 -27.85 -0.61 2.90
CA SER A 57 -27.78 0.39 1.84
C SER A 57 -27.72 -0.22 0.44
N SER A 58 -28.38 0.44 -0.51
CA SER A 58 -28.29 0.17 -1.95
C SER A 58 -26.91 0.47 -2.54
N GLU A 59 -26.05 1.19 -1.83
CA GLU A 59 -24.66 1.45 -2.22
C GLU A 59 -23.70 0.32 -1.83
N GLY A 60 -24.13 -0.68 -1.04
CA GLY A 60 -23.28 -1.77 -0.55
C GLY A 60 -22.38 -1.39 0.63
N ILE A 61 -22.60 -0.20 1.20
CA ILE A 61 -21.77 0.41 2.26
C ILE A 61 -22.56 0.51 3.56
N THR A 62 -21.92 0.26 4.70
CA THR A 62 -22.52 0.39 6.04
C THR A 62 -21.75 1.41 6.85
N THR A 63 -22.47 2.27 7.58
CA THR A 63 -21.84 3.30 8.42
C THR A 63 -21.13 2.67 9.61
N ASN A 64 -20.06 3.30 10.06
CA ASN A 64 -19.28 2.83 11.20
C ASN A 64 -20.10 2.82 12.48
N GLN A 65 -21.07 3.74 12.65
CA GLN A 65 -22.04 3.68 13.73
C GLN A 65 -22.86 2.39 13.73
N ALA A 66 -23.33 1.93 12.56
CA ALA A 66 -24.04 0.67 12.44
C ALA A 66 -23.12 -0.53 12.70
N LEU A 67 -21.90 -0.52 12.13
CA LEU A 67 -20.90 -1.56 12.40
C LEU A 67 -20.58 -1.69 13.90
N MET A 68 -20.57 -0.58 14.66
CA MET A 68 -20.32 -0.59 16.10
C MET A 68 -21.37 -1.32 16.93
N ARG A 69 -22.50 -1.73 16.34
CA ARG A 69 -23.47 -2.62 16.99
C ARG A 69 -22.98 -4.08 17.01
N SER A 70 -22.08 -4.46 16.10
CA SER A 70 -21.51 -5.80 16.02
C SER A 70 -20.37 -6.00 17.02
N PRO A 71 -20.39 -7.08 17.82
CA PRO A 71 -19.25 -7.49 18.64
C PRO A 71 -17.96 -7.72 17.84
N ALA A 72 -18.08 -8.13 16.57
CA ALA A 72 -16.94 -8.37 15.70
C ALA A 72 -16.20 -7.05 15.39
N TRP A 73 -16.91 -5.98 15.01
CA TRP A 73 -16.25 -4.69 14.77
C TRP A 73 -15.74 -4.06 16.06
N GLN A 74 -16.50 -4.13 17.16
CA GLN A 74 -16.04 -3.65 18.47
C GLN A 74 -14.70 -4.28 18.88
N SER A 75 -14.50 -5.56 18.56
CA SER A 75 -13.26 -6.28 18.88
C SER A 75 -12.03 -5.84 18.07
N ILE A 76 -12.23 -5.13 16.94
CA ILE A 76 -11.17 -4.49 16.15
C ILE A 76 -11.02 -3.00 16.54
N ALA A 77 -12.13 -2.27 16.62
CA ALA A 77 -12.14 -0.83 16.85
C ALA A 77 -11.65 -0.43 18.26
N ARG A 78 -11.98 -1.23 19.28
CA ARG A 78 -11.59 -0.92 20.67
C ARG A 78 -10.07 -0.97 20.86
N PRO A 79 -9.34 -2.05 20.47
CA PRO A 79 -7.88 -2.05 20.58
C PRO A 79 -7.21 -0.89 19.83
N LEU A 80 -7.71 -0.51 18.65
CA LEU A 80 -7.20 0.66 17.91
C LEU A 80 -7.40 1.97 18.71
N THR A 81 -8.59 2.15 19.26
CA THR A 81 -8.94 3.33 20.09
C THR A 81 -8.08 3.39 21.35
N GLU A 82 -7.85 2.27 22.02
CA GLU A 82 -6.99 2.17 23.20
C GLU A 82 -5.53 2.55 22.88
N SER A 83 -5.01 2.13 21.73
CA SER A 83 -3.67 2.48 21.28
C SER A 83 -3.53 3.97 20.93
N ILE A 84 -4.51 4.56 20.26
CA ILE A 84 -4.55 6.01 20.02
C ILE A 84 -4.59 6.79 21.34
N ALA A 85 -5.42 6.34 22.29
CA ALA A 85 -5.52 6.97 23.60
C ALA A 85 -4.21 6.83 24.42
N ARG A 86 -3.44 5.74 24.23
CA ARG A 86 -2.09 5.60 24.80
C ARG A 86 -1.13 6.66 24.26
N ILE A 87 -1.12 6.90 22.94
CA ILE A 87 -0.30 7.94 22.31
C ILE A 87 -0.63 9.31 22.94
N GLN A 88 -1.91 9.65 23.03
CA GLN A 88 -2.35 10.92 23.63
C GLN A 88 -1.94 11.08 25.11
N ARG A 89 -1.92 10.00 25.88
CA ARG A 89 -1.46 10.04 27.28
C ARG A 89 0.05 10.22 27.39
N SER A 90 0.81 9.58 26.50
CA SER A 90 2.27 9.71 26.47
C SER A 90 2.77 11.03 25.89
N ASP A 91 1.95 11.70 25.10
CA ASP A 91 2.30 12.96 24.43
C ASP A 91 1.18 13.99 24.57
N ARG A 92 1.38 14.95 25.47
CA ARG A 92 0.42 16.03 25.73
C ARG A 92 0.25 16.99 24.56
N GLN A 93 1.17 16.98 23.60
CA GLN A 93 1.08 17.77 22.38
C GLN A 93 0.24 17.07 21.29
N ALA A 94 -0.07 15.78 21.48
CA ALA A 94 -0.91 15.02 20.57
C ALA A 94 -2.41 15.22 20.83
N GLY A 95 -3.16 15.49 19.78
CA GLY A 95 -4.62 15.56 19.84
C GLY A 95 -5.26 15.80 18.48
N VAL A 96 -6.59 15.93 18.49
CA VAL A 96 -7.39 16.15 17.29
C VAL A 96 -7.57 17.65 17.07
N GLY A 97 -7.27 18.11 15.85
CA GLY A 97 -7.47 19.49 15.40
C GLY A 97 -6.16 20.28 15.25
N ILE A 98 -6.00 20.95 14.11
CA ILE A 98 -4.77 21.68 13.75
C ILE A 98 -4.52 22.90 14.64
N SER A 99 -5.57 23.60 15.08
CA SER A 99 -5.42 24.86 15.82
C SER A 99 -4.87 24.67 17.24
N ARG A 100 -5.10 23.51 17.86
CA ARG A 100 -4.77 23.25 19.26
C ARG A 100 -3.57 22.32 19.45
N TYR A 101 -3.34 21.39 18.53
CA TYR A 101 -2.35 20.32 18.71
C TYR A 101 -1.30 20.34 17.61
N PRO A 102 -0.01 20.57 17.94
CA PRO A 102 1.06 20.51 16.95
C PRO A 102 1.33 19.07 16.48
N HIS A 103 1.06 18.07 17.33
CA HIS A 103 1.08 16.67 16.94
C HIS A 103 -0.36 16.21 16.68
N ARG A 104 -0.62 15.84 15.42
CA ARG A 104 -1.97 15.62 14.91
C ARG A 104 -2.32 14.16 15.02
N LEU A 105 -3.17 13.85 15.99
CA LEU A 105 -3.59 12.50 16.31
C LEU A 105 -4.81 12.11 15.50
N PHE A 106 -4.87 10.85 15.07
CA PHE A 106 -6.06 10.30 14.43
C PHE A 106 -7.29 10.38 15.35
N ASN A 107 -8.40 10.90 14.85
CA ASN A 107 -9.66 10.95 15.59
C ASN A 107 -10.35 9.58 15.60
N ALA A 108 -10.14 8.81 16.67
CA ALA A 108 -10.71 7.47 16.83
C ALA A 108 -12.25 7.41 16.72
N ARG A 109 -12.95 8.54 16.93
CA ARG A 109 -14.42 8.60 16.79
C ARG A 109 -14.91 8.29 15.38
N TRP A 110 -14.06 8.41 14.36
CA TRP A 110 -14.40 7.98 13.00
C TRP A 110 -14.76 6.49 12.92
N LEU A 111 -14.21 5.64 13.80
CA LEU A 111 -14.52 4.20 13.85
C LEU A 111 -15.95 3.89 14.34
N ALA A 112 -16.69 4.90 14.82
CA ALA A 112 -18.06 4.80 15.30
C ALA A 112 -19.00 5.88 14.71
N SER A 113 -18.53 6.65 13.72
CA SER A 113 -19.25 7.80 13.18
C SER A 113 -20.39 7.38 12.22
N PRO A 114 -21.53 8.08 12.22
CA PRO A 114 -22.56 7.89 11.19
C PRO A 114 -22.12 8.39 9.81
N ASP A 115 -21.14 9.30 9.75
CA ASP A 115 -20.65 9.90 8.50
C ASP A 115 -19.49 9.13 7.88
N ALA A 116 -18.98 8.09 8.56
CA ALA A 116 -17.84 7.31 8.09
C ALA A 116 -18.21 5.87 7.77
N PHE A 117 -17.45 5.29 6.85
CA PHE A 117 -17.64 3.94 6.35
C PHE A 117 -16.35 3.38 5.75
N PHE A 118 -16.31 2.08 5.50
CA PHE A 118 -15.24 1.42 4.75
C PHE A 118 -15.72 1.14 3.32
N GLU A 119 -15.00 1.67 2.33
CA GLU A 119 -15.22 1.34 0.91
C GLU A 119 -14.11 0.44 0.39
N LEU A 120 -14.46 -0.49 -0.50
CA LEU A 120 -13.52 -1.36 -1.18
C LEU A 120 -12.70 -0.55 -2.20
N VAL A 121 -11.39 -0.52 -2.00
CA VAL A 121 -10.44 0.21 -2.86
C VAL A 121 -9.51 -0.70 -3.66
N GLY A 122 -9.54 -2.01 -3.37
CA GLY A 122 -9.01 -2.99 -4.30
C GLY A 122 -9.19 -4.44 -3.88
N VAL A 123 -9.08 -5.30 -4.88
CA VAL A 123 -9.07 -6.77 -4.73
C VAL A 123 -7.77 -7.28 -5.33
N ALA A 124 -6.91 -7.89 -4.51
CA ALA A 124 -5.61 -8.39 -4.95
C ALA A 124 -5.58 -9.92 -4.96
N ASN A 125 -5.18 -10.47 -6.10
CA ASN A 125 -4.79 -11.86 -6.25
C ASN A 125 -3.40 -12.06 -5.64
N ARG A 126 -3.33 -12.86 -4.58
CA ARG A 126 -2.11 -13.13 -3.82
C ARG A 126 -1.77 -14.61 -3.85
N MET A 127 -1.92 -15.29 -5.00
CA MET A 127 -1.45 -16.66 -5.17
C MET A 127 0.05 -16.84 -4.83
N ASP A 128 0.86 -15.78 -4.99
CA ASP A 128 2.27 -15.73 -4.59
C ASP A 128 2.49 -15.98 -3.09
N ARG A 129 1.43 -15.88 -2.28
CA ARG A 129 1.44 -16.14 -0.84
C ARG A 129 1.27 -17.61 -0.48
N ARG A 130 1.21 -18.52 -1.44
CA ARG A 130 1.10 -19.97 -1.20
C ARG A 130 2.10 -20.52 -0.16
N PRO A 131 3.37 -20.08 -0.10
CA PRO A 131 4.30 -20.54 0.95
C PRO A 131 3.83 -20.25 2.39
N PHE A 132 2.98 -19.24 2.58
CA PHE A 132 2.41 -18.84 3.87
C PHE A 132 1.08 -19.54 4.19
N GLN A 133 0.54 -20.31 3.25
CA GLN A 133 -0.80 -20.88 3.30
C GLN A 133 -0.73 -22.39 3.11
N SER A 134 -0.35 -23.11 4.17
CA SER A 134 -0.28 -24.58 4.16
C SER A 134 -1.60 -25.18 3.67
N GLY A 135 -1.59 -25.92 2.55
CA GLY A 135 -2.78 -26.55 1.97
C GLY A 135 -3.75 -25.61 1.22
N ALA A 136 -3.29 -24.44 0.76
CA ALA A 136 -4.10 -23.55 -0.08
C ALA A 136 -3.27 -22.87 -1.18
N CYS A 137 -3.95 -22.49 -2.25
CA CYS A 137 -3.39 -21.79 -3.42
C CYS A 137 -3.22 -20.29 -3.17
N GLY A 138 -2.46 -19.95 -2.12
CA GLY A 138 -2.16 -18.58 -1.72
C GLY A 138 -3.34 -17.86 -1.07
N GLU A 139 -3.50 -16.58 -1.36
CA GLU A 139 -4.46 -15.68 -0.71
C GLU A 139 -5.27 -14.87 -1.72
N THR A 140 -6.43 -14.37 -1.28
CA THR A 140 -7.14 -13.25 -1.90
C THR A 140 -7.26 -12.15 -0.86
N ARG A 141 -6.99 -10.91 -1.26
CA ARG A 141 -7.04 -9.76 -0.34
C ARG A 141 -8.06 -8.75 -0.80
N LEU A 142 -8.98 -8.37 0.09
CA LEU A 142 -9.92 -7.27 -0.13
C LEU A 142 -9.47 -6.10 0.75
N ILE A 143 -9.08 -5.01 0.11
CA ILE A 143 -8.53 -3.83 0.76
C ILE A 143 -9.63 -2.77 0.83
N TYR A 144 -10.02 -2.41 2.04
CA TYR A 144 -10.97 -1.36 2.32
C TYR A 144 -10.25 -0.12 2.83
N ARG A 145 -10.72 1.05 2.43
CA ARG A 145 -10.26 2.33 2.95
C ARG A 145 -11.37 2.98 3.75
N LEU A 146 -11.00 3.47 4.93
CA LEU A 146 -11.89 4.31 5.71
C LEU A 146 -12.14 5.61 4.94
N ALA A 147 -13.40 5.97 4.79
CA ALA A 147 -13.85 7.19 4.13
C ALA A 147 -14.95 7.85 4.96
N TYR A 148 -15.23 9.11 4.66
CA TYR A 148 -16.35 9.84 5.25
C TYR A 148 -17.07 10.68 4.20
N ARG A 149 -18.35 10.94 4.44
CA ARG A 149 -19.22 11.79 3.63
C ARG A 149 -20.14 12.58 4.56
N THR A 150 -20.04 13.91 4.50
CA THR A 150 -20.95 14.88 5.11
C THR A 150 -21.64 15.69 4.00
N PRO A 151 -22.64 16.53 4.31
CA PRO A 151 -23.21 17.45 3.32
C PRO A 151 -22.17 18.35 2.66
N ALA A 152 -21.13 18.76 3.41
CA ALA A 152 -20.10 19.68 2.95
C ALA A 152 -18.91 19.00 2.26
N MET A 153 -18.59 17.73 2.60
CA MET A 153 -17.33 17.12 2.17
C MET A 153 -17.41 15.60 2.05
N GLN A 154 -16.62 15.03 1.13
CA GLN A 154 -16.35 13.59 1.08
C GLN A 154 -14.84 13.39 0.90
N SER A 155 -14.23 12.49 1.68
CA SER A 155 -12.82 12.15 1.50
C SER A 155 -12.49 10.79 2.11
N ARG A 156 -11.24 10.35 1.92
CA ARG A 156 -10.67 9.13 2.51
C ARG A 156 -9.83 9.49 3.72
N LEU A 157 -9.90 8.69 4.76
CA LEU A 157 -9.05 8.78 5.94
C LEU A 157 -7.78 7.91 5.76
N PRO A 158 -6.69 8.17 6.50
CA PRO A 158 -5.43 7.43 6.42
C PRO A 158 -5.52 6.10 7.18
N MET A 159 -6.55 5.31 6.87
CA MET A 159 -6.73 3.99 7.45
C MET A 159 -7.19 3.01 6.38
N THR A 160 -6.55 1.84 6.35
CA THR A 160 -7.02 0.70 5.60
C THR A 160 -7.29 -0.48 6.51
N ALA A 161 -8.28 -1.28 6.13
CA ALA A 161 -8.53 -2.61 6.66
C ALA A 161 -8.41 -3.59 5.49
N ASN A 162 -7.54 -4.58 5.61
CA ASN A 162 -7.28 -5.58 4.61
C ASN A 162 -7.79 -6.93 5.11
N VAL A 163 -8.79 -7.49 4.42
CA VAL A 163 -9.33 -8.82 4.72
C VAL A 163 -8.55 -9.83 3.90
N GLU A 164 -7.79 -10.68 4.58
CA GLU A 164 -6.94 -11.70 3.97
C GLU A 164 -7.68 -13.03 4.00
N LEU A 165 -8.09 -13.49 2.82
CA LEU A 165 -8.79 -14.75 2.64
C LEU A 165 -7.81 -15.82 2.17
N ARG A 166 -7.88 -16.98 2.81
CA ARG A 166 -7.19 -18.18 2.37
C ARG A 166 -7.70 -18.61 0.99
N GLY A 167 -6.80 -18.93 0.08
CA GLY A 167 -7.10 -19.41 -1.28
C GLY A 167 -7.74 -20.80 -1.32
N ASP A 168 -8.13 -21.24 -2.53
CA ASP A 168 -8.76 -22.56 -2.73
C ASP A 168 -7.76 -23.67 -2.37
N ALA A 169 -8.25 -24.88 -2.11
CA ALA A 169 -7.37 -26.03 -1.96
C ALA A 169 -6.60 -26.29 -3.27
N PRO A 170 -5.39 -26.86 -3.21
CA PRO A 170 -4.70 -27.35 -4.41
C PRO A 170 -5.56 -28.33 -5.21
N ASP A 171 -5.27 -28.40 -6.51
CA ASP A 171 -5.81 -29.40 -7.40
C ASP A 171 -5.35 -30.81 -6.97
N ALA A 172 -5.98 -31.87 -7.49
CA ALA A 172 -5.66 -33.25 -7.10
C ALA A 172 -4.19 -33.64 -7.35
N ASP A 173 -3.53 -33.00 -8.32
CA ASP A 173 -2.11 -33.15 -8.63
C ASP A 173 -1.19 -32.26 -7.77
N GLY A 174 -1.76 -31.54 -6.79
CA GLY A 174 -1.06 -30.57 -5.94
C GLY A 174 -0.76 -29.24 -6.62
N SER A 175 -1.20 -29.01 -7.85
CA SER A 175 -1.05 -27.73 -8.54
C SER A 175 -2.10 -26.70 -8.07
N CYS A 176 -2.02 -25.49 -8.63
CA CYS A 176 -2.98 -24.42 -8.37
C CYS A 176 -3.55 -23.87 -9.69
N ALA A 177 -3.60 -24.71 -10.72
CA ALA A 177 -3.93 -24.30 -12.07
C ALA A 177 -5.40 -23.90 -12.19
N SER A 178 -6.31 -24.59 -11.49
CA SER A 178 -7.72 -24.20 -11.43
C SER A 178 -7.93 -22.84 -10.78
N THR A 179 -7.18 -22.56 -9.70
CA THR A 179 -7.22 -21.26 -9.01
C THR A 179 -6.68 -20.17 -9.93
N ALA A 180 -5.57 -20.39 -10.62
CA ALA A 180 -5.01 -19.42 -11.57
C ALA A 180 -5.99 -19.11 -12.71
N ARG A 181 -6.63 -20.14 -13.30
CA ARG A 181 -7.65 -19.98 -14.36
C ARG A 181 -8.85 -19.16 -13.90
N ARG A 182 -9.24 -19.28 -12.62
CA ARG A 182 -10.37 -18.53 -12.07
C ARG A 182 -10.17 -17.02 -12.05
N TRP A 183 -8.92 -16.58 -12.02
CA TRP A 183 -8.58 -15.16 -12.12
C TRP A 183 -8.51 -14.66 -13.57
N GLN A 184 -8.73 -15.51 -14.57
CA GLN A 184 -8.83 -15.10 -15.97
C GLN A 184 -10.29 -14.69 -16.27
N PRO A 185 -10.54 -13.42 -16.62
CA PRO A 185 -11.88 -13.01 -17.00
C PRO A 185 -12.32 -13.72 -18.28
N PRO A 186 -13.62 -13.96 -18.48
CA PRO A 186 -14.14 -14.68 -19.63
C PRO A 186 -13.88 -13.96 -20.95
N GLN A 187 -13.71 -12.64 -20.91
CA GLN A 187 -13.35 -11.81 -22.05
C GLN A 187 -12.18 -10.88 -21.67
N PRO A 188 -11.21 -10.64 -22.57
CA PRO A 188 -10.08 -9.75 -22.29
C PRO A 188 -10.47 -8.30 -21.96
N SER A 189 -11.59 -7.82 -22.51
CA SER A 189 -12.09 -6.46 -22.31
C SER A 189 -13.55 -6.49 -21.87
N MET A 190 -13.78 -6.44 -20.56
CA MET A 190 -15.11 -6.27 -19.97
C MET A 190 -15.30 -4.81 -19.56
N THR A 191 -16.53 -4.32 -19.56
CA THR A 191 -16.84 -3.06 -18.88
C THR A 191 -16.61 -3.22 -17.38
N ASP A 192 -16.22 -2.16 -16.69
CA ASP A 192 -15.93 -2.22 -15.25
C ASP A 192 -17.10 -2.77 -14.42
N GLU A 193 -18.32 -2.39 -14.76
CA GLU A 193 -19.52 -2.89 -14.07
C GLU A 193 -19.73 -4.40 -14.31
N ALA A 194 -19.52 -4.88 -15.53
CA ALA A 194 -19.58 -6.30 -15.85
C ALA A 194 -18.47 -7.08 -15.17
N LEU A 195 -17.26 -6.52 -15.09
CA LEU A 195 -16.13 -7.08 -14.35
C LEU A 195 -16.50 -7.24 -12.87
N GLY A 196 -17.05 -6.19 -12.24
CA GLY A 196 -17.50 -6.24 -10.85
C GLY A 196 -18.52 -7.34 -10.56
N ARG A 197 -19.52 -7.50 -11.45
CA ARG A 197 -20.50 -8.61 -11.36
C ARG A 197 -19.85 -9.98 -11.54
N TRP A 198 -18.93 -10.12 -12.49
CA TRP A 198 -18.23 -11.39 -12.71
C TRP A 198 -17.38 -11.79 -11.52
N LEU A 199 -16.70 -10.85 -10.85
CA LEU A 199 -15.85 -11.17 -9.70
C LEU A 199 -16.58 -12.01 -8.65
N VAL A 200 -17.83 -11.66 -8.35
CA VAL A 200 -18.67 -12.31 -7.33
C VAL A 200 -19.63 -13.38 -7.87
N SER A 201 -19.61 -13.63 -9.18
CA SER A 201 -20.39 -14.71 -9.80
C SER A 201 -19.94 -16.10 -9.32
N PRO A 202 -20.75 -17.16 -9.52
CA PRO A 202 -20.35 -18.53 -9.15
C PRO A 202 -19.01 -18.97 -9.76
N GLU A 203 -18.70 -18.50 -10.97
CA GLU A 203 -17.46 -18.80 -11.69
C GLU A 203 -16.30 -17.91 -11.21
N GLY A 204 -16.60 -16.73 -10.67
CA GLY A 204 -15.64 -15.71 -10.30
C GLY A 204 -14.72 -16.04 -9.11
N PRO A 205 -13.61 -15.29 -8.97
CA PRO A 205 -12.65 -15.46 -7.87
C PRO A 205 -13.22 -15.07 -6.49
N LEU A 206 -14.30 -14.30 -6.44
CA LEU A 206 -15.01 -13.86 -5.22
C LEU A 206 -16.41 -14.48 -5.10
N ALA A 207 -16.64 -15.65 -5.71
CA ALA A 207 -17.90 -16.38 -5.53
C ALA A 207 -18.29 -16.51 -4.03
N PRO A 208 -19.58 -16.58 -3.65
CA PRO A 208 -20.01 -16.52 -2.25
C PRO A 208 -19.28 -17.49 -1.30
N GLN A 209 -19.01 -18.72 -1.75
CA GLN A 209 -18.25 -19.72 -0.99
C GLN A 209 -16.80 -19.29 -0.72
N ARG A 210 -16.21 -18.46 -1.58
CA ARG A 210 -14.86 -17.91 -1.43
C ARG A 210 -14.82 -16.68 -0.52
N LEU A 211 -15.96 -16.02 -0.34
CA LEU A 211 -16.15 -14.93 0.62
C LEU A 211 -16.62 -15.43 1.99
N ALA A 212 -16.71 -16.74 2.23
CA ALA A 212 -17.13 -17.27 3.52
C ALA A 212 -16.17 -16.80 4.65
N THR A 213 -16.74 -16.37 5.78
CA THR A 213 -15.97 -15.88 6.95
C THR A 213 -15.01 -16.94 7.50
N ALA A 214 -15.31 -18.23 7.32
CA ALA A 214 -14.42 -19.34 7.66
C ALA A 214 -13.09 -19.32 6.90
N ARG A 215 -12.98 -18.58 5.79
CA ARG A 215 -11.76 -18.43 5.00
C ARG A 215 -10.90 -17.25 5.42
N ILE A 216 -11.34 -16.43 6.37
CA ILE A 216 -10.55 -15.30 6.88
C ILE A 216 -9.31 -15.87 7.57
N ALA A 217 -8.15 -15.66 6.96
CA ALA A 217 -6.87 -15.93 7.59
C ALA A 217 -6.58 -14.86 8.67
N GLN A 218 -6.82 -13.59 8.34
CA GLN A 218 -6.75 -12.45 9.25
C GLN A 218 -7.36 -11.19 8.63
N ILE A 219 -7.65 -10.20 9.47
CA ILE A 219 -7.85 -8.81 9.07
C ILE A 219 -6.64 -8.01 9.56
N THR A 220 -5.96 -7.32 8.66
CA THR A 220 -4.85 -6.43 8.98
C THR A 220 -5.28 -4.98 8.85
N THR A 221 -4.84 -4.12 9.78
CA THR A 221 -5.14 -2.69 9.75
C THR A 221 -3.86 -1.89 9.67
N ASN A 222 -3.88 -0.84 8.86
CA ASN A 222 -2.85 0.19 8.80
C ASN A 222 -3.52 1.54 9.04
N LEU A 223 -3.11 2.24 10.09
CA LEU A 223 -3.69 3.50 10.53
C LEU A 223 -2.57 4.52 10.73
N GLN A 224 -2.58 5.65 10.03
CA GLN A 224 -1.70 6.76 10.42
C GLN A 224 -2.17 7.32 11.77
N SER A 225 -1.47 6.98 12.86
CA SER A 225 -1.89 7.22 14.23
C SER A 225 -1.61 8.65 14.68
N VAL A 226 -0.43 9.18 14.35
CA VAL A 226 -0.02 10.55 14.67
C VAL A 226 0.85 11.12 13.56
N ARG A 227 0.81 12.44 13.42
CA ARG A 227 1.62 13.17 12.46
C ARG A 227 2.08 14.52 12.98
N TRP A 228 3.35 14.85 12.78
CA TRP A 228 3.96 16.13 13.13
C TRP A 228 4.28 16.85 11.82
N PRO A 229 3.79 18.09 11.59
CA PRO A 229 4.07 18.84 10.38
C PRO A 229 5.54 19.27 10.31
N SER A 230 5.99 19.66 9.11
CA SER A 230 7.35 20.19 8.89
C SER A 230 7.64 21.43 9.74
N ALA A 231 6.63 22.25 10.07
CA ALA A 231 6.79 23.35 11.02
C ALA A 231 7.20 22.90 12.44
N VAL A 232 6.88 21.66 12.82
CA VAL A 232 7.26 21.04 14.11
C VAL A 232 8.51 20.16 13.96
N ARG A 233 8.68 19.51 12.80
CA ARG A 233 9.83 18.65 12.45
C ARG A 233 10.51 19.08 11.15
N PRO A 234 11.19 20.25 11.15
CA PRO A 234 11.73 20.83 9.92
C PRO A 234 12.99 20.11 9.42
N ASP A 235 13.68 19.36 10.28
CA ASP A 235 14.87 18.58 9.94
C ASP A 235 14.55 17.39 9.04
N LEU A 236 13.38 16.77 9.24
CA LEU A 236 12.91 15.61 8.46
C LEU A 236 11.83 15.96 7.44
N GLY A 237 11.27 17.18 7.49
CA GLY A 237 10.14 17.59 6.65
C GLY A 237 8.80 17.07 7.15
N GLY A 238 8.76 16.65 8.41
CA GLY A 238 7.60 16.06 9.08
C GLY A 238 7.98 14.77 9.82
N HIS A 239 7.00 14.22 10.52
CA HIS A 239 7.07 12.88 11.12
C HIS A 239 5.66 12.29 11.06
N ALA A 240 5.50 11.04 10.67
CA ALA A 240 4.23 10.34 10.65
C ALA A 240 4.42 8.92 11.15
N GLU A 241 3.45 8.44 11.92
CA GLU A 241 3.46 7.09 12.48
C GLU A 241 2.27 6.32 11.98
N TYR A 242 2.50 5.05 11.67
CA TYR A 242 1.53 4.12 11.13
C TYR A 242 1.44 2.92 12.07
N MET A 243 0.29 2.78 12.71
CA MET A 243 -0.04 1.69 13.59
C MET A 243 -0.54 0.50 12.76
N LEU A 244 0.19 -0.61 12.88
CA LEU A 244 -0.08 -1.86 12.21
C LEU A 244 -0.61 -2.87 13.23
N ARG A 245 -1.73 -3.52 12.90
CA ARG A 245 -2.31 -4.59 13.73
C ARG A 245 -2.88 -5.71 12.87
N ALA A 246 -2.94 -6.91 13.44
CA ALA A 246 -3.61 -8.06 12.84
C ALA A 246 -4.67 -8.62 13.79
N PHE A 247 -5.71 -9.20 13.21
CA PHE A 247 -6.87 -9.71 13.93
C PHE A 247 -7.32 -11.03 13.30
N ARG A 248 -7.54 -12.07 14.12
CA ARG A 248 -8.01 -13.38 13.66
C ARG A 248 -9.43 -13.64 14.10
N TRP A 249 -10.24 -14.20 13.19
CA TRP A 249 -11.61 -14.57 13.50
C TRP A 249 -11.66 -15.70 14.53
N ASN A 250 -12.48 -15.53 15.56
CA ASN A 250 -12.83 -16.56 16.52
C ASN A 250 -14.30 -16.94 16.31
N ALA A 251 -14.52 -18.09 15.69
CA ALA A 251 -15.87 -18.58 15.39
C ALA A 251 -16.69 -18.86 16.66
N GLY A 252 -16.05 -19.28 17.75
CA GLY A 252 -16.74 -19.60 19.01
C GLY A 252 -17.29 -18.36 19.71
N THR A 253 -16.56 -17.24 19.68
CA THR A 253 -17.01 -15.98 20.29
C THR A 253 -17.66 -15.02 19.31
N ARG A 254 -17.62 -15.33 18.01
CA ARG A 254 -18.01 -14.44 16.90
C ARG A 254 -17.35 -13.06 16.99
N ARG A 255 -16.08 -13.04 17.39
CA ARG A 255 -15.27 -11.83 17.55
C ARG A 255 -13.92 -12.03 16.89
N PHE A 256 -13.21 -10.93 16.72
CA PHE A 256 -11.82 -10.93 16.31
C PHE A 256 -10.89 -10.83 17.53
N ASN A 257 -9.87 -11.67 17.56
CA ASN A 257 -8.81 -11.61 18.56
C ASN A 257 -7.59 -10.92 17.96
N ALA A 258 -6.92 -10.04 18.73
CA ALA A 258 -5.63 -9.49 18.32
C ALA A 258 -4.65 -10.64 18.05
N ALA A 259 -3.98 -10.58 16.91
CA ALA A 259 -3.09 -11.62 16.42
C ALA A 259 -1.68 -11.07 16.21
N PRO A 260 -0.64 -11.93 16.27
CA PRO A 260 0.71 -11.49 15.96
C PRO A 260 0.84 -11.05 14.50
N LEU A 261 1.59 -9.97 14.29
CA LEU A 261 1.95 -9.45 12.98
C LEU A 261 2.99 -10.36 12.32
N GLU A 262 2.77 -10.66 11.05
CA GLU A 262 3.67 -11.53 10.28
C GLU A 262 5.12 -11.04 10.36
N ASN A 263 6.02 -11.95 10.75
CA ASN A 263 7.48 -11.74 10.81
C ASN A 263 7.93 -10.46 11.51
N THR A 264 7.10 -9.89 12.39
CA THR A 264 7.39 -8.63 13.09
C THR A 264 7.75 -8.92 14.54
N PRO A 265 9.04 -8.85 14.91
CA PRO A 265 9.49 -9.26 16.23
C PRO A 265 8.99 -8.28 17.30
N ASP A 266 8.64 -8.82 18.46
CA ASP A 266 8.36 -8.02 19.65
C ASP A 266 9.67 -7.53 20.26
N VAL A 267 10.13 -6.37 19.77
CA VAL A 267 11.42 -5.78 20.13
C VAL A 267 11.55 -5.60 21.64
N ALA A 268 10.49 -5.10 22.31
CA ALA A 268 10.52 -4.86 23.74
C ALA A 268 10.65 -6.17 24.53
N ARG A 269 9.83 -7.18 24.20
CA ARG A 269 9.87 -8.49 24.86
C ARG A 269 11.20 -9.20 24.63
N LEU A 270 11.74 -9.16 23.41
CA LEU A 270 13.00 -9.82 23.07
C LEU A 270 14.19 -9.13 23.74
N LYS A 271 14.19 -7.80 23.88
CA LYS A 271 15.22 -7.09 24.65
C LYS A 271 15.17 -7.40 26.14
N ALA A 272 13.97 -7.57 26.69
CA ALA A 272 13.77 -7.89 28.12
C ALA A 272 14.00 -9.37 28.47
N ASN A 273 14.02 -10.28 27.49
CA ASN A 273 14.12 -11.72 27.72
C ASN A 273 15.25 -12.34 26.90
N ALA A 274 16.45 -12.41 27.49
CA ALA A 274 17.65 -12.94 26.86
C ALA A 274 17.50 -14.42 26.40
N PRO A 275 16.90 -15.34 27.19
CA PRO A 275 16.61 -16.69 26.71
C PRO A 275 15.74 -16.73 25.45
N LEU A 276 14.65 -15.95 25.41
CA LEU A 276 13.74 -15.90 24.26
C LEU A 276 14.43 -15.30 23.02
N ARG A 277 15.24 -14.26 23.19
CA ARG A 277 16.07 -13.68 22.13
C ARG A 277 17.06 -14.71 21.56
N LYS A 278 17.76 -15.44 22.43
CA LYS A 278 18.72 -16.48 22.03
C LYS A 278 18.00 -17.61 21.29
N GLU A 279 16.82 -17.99 21.73
CA GLU A 279 16.00 -19.00 21.04
C GLU A 279 15.64 -18.55 19.62
N LEU A 280 15.17 -17.31 19.43
CA LEU A 280 14.89 -16.75 18.11
C LEU A 280 16.14 -16.76 17.23
N GLN A 281 17.28 -16.33 17.76
CA GLN A 281 18.55 -16.31 17.02
C GLN A 281 18.97 -17.71 16.56
N GLN A 282 18.91 -18.70 17.45
CA GLN A 282 19.26 -20.08 17.13
C GLN A 282 18.32 -20.66 16.07
N TRP A 283 17.02 -20.38 16.19
CA TRP A 283 16.03 -20.77 15.20
C TRP A 283 16.33 -20.13 13.84
N LEU A 284 16.54 -18.81 13.78
CA LEU A 284 16.84 -18.09 12.52
C LEU A 284 18.10 -18.61 11.81
N ARG A 285 19.11 -19.08 12.56
CA ARG A 285 20.37 -19.62 12.01
C ARG A 285 20.25 -21.03 11.44
N GLN A 286 19.11 -21.71 11.61
CA GLN A 286 18.93 -23.03 11.02
C GLN A 286 18.99 -22.94 9.48
N PRO A 287 19.65 -23.88 8.78
CA PRO A 287 19.83 -23.80 7.32
C PRO A 287 18.52 -23.65 6.54
N ALA A 288 17.45 -24.33 6.97
CA ALA A 288 16.13 -24.22 6.34
C ALA A 288 15.53 -22.82 6.49
N ASN A 289 15.72 -22.17 7.63
CA ASN A 289 15.21 -20.82 7.89
C ASN A 289 16.02 -19.75 7.15
N LEU A 290 17.34 -19.92 7.03
CA LEU A 290 18.16 -19.04 6.19
C LEU A 290 17.78 -19.16 4.71
N ARG A 291 17.45 -20.37 4.22
CA ARG A 291 16.93 -20.56 2.86
C ARG A 291 15.58 -19.87 2.68
N ALA A 292 14.64 -20.09 3.60
CA ALA A 292 13.33 -19.44 3.55
C ALA A 292 13.44 -17.91 3.66
N LEU A 293 14.42 -17.40 4.42
CA LEU A 293 14.72 -15.96 4.50
C LEU A 293 15.19 -15.41 3.16
N ASP A 294 16.12 -16.11 2.50
CA ASP A 294 16.61 -15.72 1.17
C ASP A 294 15.48 -15.69 0.13
N GLU A 295 14.59 -16.68 0.19
CA GLU A 295 13.42 -16.81 -0.69
C GLU A 295 12.28 -15.83 -0.36
N ALA A 296 12.32 -15.14 0.79
CA ALA A 296 11.21 -14.35 1.34
C ALA A 296 9.95 -15.18 1.67
N THR A 297 10.14 -16.42 2.12
CA THR A 297 9.10 -17.37 2.53
C THR A 297 9.17 -17.73 4.02
N LEU A 298 10.11 -17.13 4.77
CA LEU A 298 10.27 -17.36 6.21
C LEU A 298 8.98 -17.08 6.99
N GLN A 299 8.67 -17.93 7.97
CA GLN A 299 7.56 -17.74 8.90
C GLN A 299 8.07 -17.86 10.34
N VAL A 300 8.29 -16.72 10.98
CA VAL A 300 8.80 -16.67 12.36
C VAL A 300 7.72 -17.17 13.34
N PRO A 301 8.07 -18.01 14.33
CA PRO A 301 7.10 -18.51 15.30
C PRO A 301 6.41 -17.40 16.08
N GLN A 302 5.08 -17.53 16.25
CA GLN A 302 4.21 -16.50 16.85
C GLN A 302 4.65 -16.01 18.24
N LYS A 303 5.31 -16.85 19.04
CA LYS A 303 5.81 -16.49 20.38
C LYS A 303 6.88 -15.40 20.38
N PHE A 304 7.49 -15.09 19.23
CA PHE A 304 8.47 -14.02 19.09
C PHE A 304 7.86 -12.71 18.58
N LEU A 305 6.61 -12.75 18.10
CA LEU A 305 6.02 -11.68 17.30
C LEU A 305 5.18 -10.72 18.13
N ALA A 306 5.15 -9.46 17.71
CA ALA A 306 4.33 -8.40 18.28
C ALA A 306 2.90 -8.45 17.74
N THR A 307 1.92 -7.97 18.51
CA THR A 307 0.52 -7.83 18.05
C THR A 307 0.19 -6.41 17.56
N GLU A 308 1.11 -5.48 17.77
CA GLU A 308 1.07 -4.09 17.34
C GLU A 308 2.48 -3.65 16.99
N ALA A 309 2.62 -2.90 15.89
CA ALA A 309 3.88 -2.29 15.50
C ALA A 309 3.63 -0.86 15.02
N ILE A 310 4.64 -0.01 15.21
CA ILE A 310 4.66 1.34 14.66
C ILE A 310 5.70 1.39 13.56
N SER A 311 5.27 1.86 12.39
CA SER A 311 6.13 2.22 11.29
C SER A 311 6.19 3.75 11.16
N VAL A 312 7.32 4.33 10.75
CA VAL A 312 7.50 5.78 10.70
C VAL A 312 7.92 6.30 9.33
N ALA A 313 7.49 7.51 8.98
CA ALA A 313 7.89 8.24 7.78
C ALA A 313 8.17 9.71 8.13
N PRO A 314 8.90 10.47 7.32
CA PRO A 314 9.61 10.06 6.10
C PRO A 314 10.89 9.28 6.41
N ARG A 315 11.62 8.89 5.35
CA ARG A 315 12.94 8.23 5.38
C ARG A 315 12.92 6.75 5.78
N GLY A 316 11.88 6.04 5.36
CA GLY A 316 11.66 4.58 5.51
C GLY A 316 12.71 3.78 6.28
N LEU A 317 13.48 2.93 5.60
CA LEU A 317 14.46 2.04 6.25
C LEU A 317 15.68 2.77 6.84
N GLU A 318 15.88 4.05 6.57
CA GLU A 318 16.89 4.85 7.28
C GLU A 318 16.48 5.13 8.75
N ARG A 319 15.20 4.95 9.09
CA ARG A 319 14.70 5.04 10.47
C ARG A 319 14.82 3.69 11.16
N LEU A 320 15.47 3.65 12.32
CA LEU A 320 15.65 2.41 13.08
C LEU A 320 14.32 1.77 13.50
N ALA A 321 13.26 2.55 13.72
CA ALA A 321 11.93 2.05 14.03
C ALA A 321 11.34 1.12 12.93
N ASN A 322 11.74 1.31 11.67
CA ASN A 322 11.33 0.44 10.55
C ASN A 322 12.27 -0.78 10.36
N ARG A 323 13.27 -0.97 11.22
CA ARG A 323 14.22 -2.08 11.19
C ARG A 323 14.20 -2.86 12.52
N PRO A 324 13.09 -3.56 12.82
CA PRO A 324 12.87 -4.13 14.14
C PRO A 324 13.83 -5.28 14.49
N PHE A 325 14.36 -6.05 13.54
CA PHE A 325 15.39 -7.06 13.81
C PHE A 325 16.75 -6.41 14.08
N ALA A 326 17.12 -5.34 13.37
CA ALA A 326 18.34 -4.58 13.68
C ALA A 326 18.30 -3.92 15.06
N GLN A 327 17.12 -3.73 15.66
CA GLN A 327 16.98 -3.31 17.05
C GLN A 327 17.24 -4.45 18.06
N VAL A 328 17.04 -5.70 17.66
CA VAL A 328 17.16 -6.89 18.54
C VAL A 328 18.55 -7.53 18.43
N PHE A 329 19.13 -7.51 17.23
CA PHE A 329 20.38 -8.18 16.88
C PHE A 329 21.37 -7.22 16.24
N SER A 330 22.66 -7.39 16.54
CA SER A 330 23.75 -6.68 15.87
C SER A 330 24.26 -7.46 14.67
N ALA A 331 24.83 -6.74 13.68
CA ALA A 331 25.31 -7.37 12.45
C ALA A 331 26.41 -8.42 12.70
N ASN A 332 27.29 -8.22 13.69
CA ASN A 332 28.35 -9.18 14.04
C ASN A 332 27.81 -10.53 14.57
N GLU A 333 26.51 -10.64 14.86
CA GLU A 333 25.86 -11.89 15.21
C GLU A 333 25.46 -12.71 13.98
N TRP A 334 25.76 -12.26 12.77
CA TRP A 334 25.39 -12.93 11.53
C TRP A 334 26.61 -13.20 10.65
N GLN A 335 26.44 -14.09 9.69
CA GLN A 335 27.44 -14.42 8.69
C GLN A 335 26.78 -14.34 7.31
N ALA A 336 27.58 -14.09 6.28
CA ALA A 336 27.12 -14.26 4.91
C ALA A 336 26.71 -15.73 4.69
N VAL A 337 25.66 -15.94 3.90
CA VAL A 337 25.21 -17.28 3.50
C VAL A 337 25.69 -17.54 2.07
N PRO A 338 26.69 -18.42 1.87
CA PRO A 338 27.21 -18.73 0.52
C PRO A 338 26.10 -19.22 -0.42
N GLY A 339 26.10 -18.72 -1.66
CA GLY A 339 25.12 -19.09 -2.68
C GLY A 339 23.73 -18.44 -2.51
N SER A 340 23.50 -17.64 -1.47
CA SER A 340 22.25 -16.90 -1.31
C SER A 340 22.13 -15.75 -2.32
N ARG A 341 20.89 -15.44 -2.71
CA ARG A 341 20.58 -14.33 -3.63
C ARG A 341 20.68 -12.97 -2.92
N THR A 342 20.29 -12.92 -1.64
CA THR A 342 20.15 -11.71 -0.83
C THR A 342 20.97 -11.68 0.46
N LEU A 343 21.46 -12.81 0.98
CA LEU A 343 22.10 -12.90 2.30
C LEU A 343 23.65 -12.86 2.23
N ARG A 344 24.20 -11.97 1.39
CA ARG A 344 25.63 -11.98 1.02
C ARG A 344 26.57 -11.34 2.03
N SER A 345 26.05 -10.77 3.11
CA SER A 345 26.82 -10.20 4.22
C SER A 345 26.02 -10.27 5.51
N PRO A 346 26.66 -10.11 6.69
CA PRO A 346 25.93 -10.05 7.96
C PRO A 346 24.85 -8.95 8.01
N GLN A 347 25.12 -7.79 7.39
CA GLN A 347 24.17 -6.70 7.25
C GLN A 347 23.01 -7.06 6.31
N ALA A 348 23.29 -7.80 5.24
CA ALA A 348 22.27 -8.22 4.28
C ALA A 348 21.27 -9.22 4.91
N VAL A 349 21.73 -10.07 5.85
CA VAL A 349 20.83 -10.92 6.64
C VAL A 349 19.85 -10.09 7.46
N LEU A 350 20.34 -9.09 8.20
CA LEU A 350 19.47 -8.19 8.97
C LEU A 350 18.53 -7.39 8.09
N ARG A 351 19.04 -6.82 6.98
CA ARG A 351 18.22 -6.10 6.01
C ARG A 351 17.07 -6.95 5.50
N ARG A 352 17.34 -8.21 5.17
CA ARG A 352 16.31 -9.14 4.68
C ARG A 352 15.29 -9.53 5.75
N LEU A 353 15.72 -9.67 7.01
CA LEU A 353 14.81 -9.88 8.13
C LEU A 353 13.89 -8.67 8.34
N ASP A 354 14.46 -7.46 8.30
CA ASP A 354 13.69 -6.21 8.41
C ASP A 354 12.71 -6.03 7.24
N ASP A 355 13.12 -6.33 6.01
CA ASP A 355 12.30 -6.34 4.78
C ASP A 355 11.10 -7.31 4.85
N LEU A 356 11.18 -8.37 5.68
CA LEU A 356 10.07 -9.30 5.91
C LEU A 356 9.16 -8.87 7.06
N SER A 357 9.59 -7.96 7.92
CA SER A 357 8.73 -7.42 8.98
C SER A 357 7.66 -6.49 8.40
N CYS A 358 6.52 -6.38 9.08
CA CYS A 358 5.47 -5.44 8.69
C CYS A 358 6.00 -4.01 8.64
N ALA A 359 6.76 -3.56 9.65
CA ALA A 359 7.26 -2.18 9.68
C ALA A 359 8.28 -1.86 8.59
N GLY A 360 9.18 -2.80 8.27
CA GLY A 360 10.19 -2.61 7.23
C GLY A 360 9.59 -2.61 5.83
N CYS A 361 8.84 -3.67 5.47
CA CYS A 361 8.19 -3.74 4.16
C CYS A 361 7.24 -2.56 3.92
N HIS A 362 6.52 -2.12 4.96
CA HIS A 362 5.50 -1.08 4.88
C HIS A 362 6.03 0.30 4.48
N GLN A 363 7.28 0.64 4.76
CA GLN A 363 7.86 1.94 4.34
C GLN A 363 8.72 1.84 3.10
N SER A 364 9.13 0.64 2.72
CA SER A 364 9.98 0.47 1.55
C SER A 364 9.25 0.79 0.27
N ARG A 365 9.61 1.93 -0.34
CA ARG A 365 9.01 2.47 -1.56
C ARG A 365 7.46 2.47 -1.48
N ALA A 366 6.96 2.83 -0.30
CA ALA A 366 5.55 3.05 -0.01
C ALA A 366 5.19 4.52 -0.22
N VAL A 367 3.90 4.80 -0.30
CA VAL A 367 3.39 6.17 -0.44
C VAL A 367 2.63 6.53 0.83
N ALA A 368 3.24 7.36 1.67
CA ALA A 368 2.74 7.67 3.01
C ALA A 368 2.38 6.40 3.80
N GLY A 369 3.27 5.40 3.82
CA GLY A 369 2.99 4.12 4.48
C GLY A 369 1.88 3.29 3.82
N PHE A 370 1.41 3.60 2.61
CA PHE A 370 0.43 2.76 1.91
C PHE A 370 1.00 2.25 0.59
N HIS A 371 0.71 0.98 0.27
CA HIS A 371 1.02 0.40 -1.03
C HIS A 371 -0.15 0.48 -2.02
N LEU A 372 -1.38 0.53 -1.50
CA LEU A 372 -2.60 0.73 -2.26
C LEU A 372 -3.46 1.79 -1.58
N LEU A 373 -3.69 2.88 -2.29
CA LEU A 373 -4.44 4.03 -1.83
C LEU A 373 -5.89 4.04 -2.33
N GLY A 374 -6.13 3.42 -3.49
CA GLY A 374 -7.40 3.45 -4.20
C GLY A 374 -7.45 4.56 -5.25
N VAL A 375 -8.22 4.35 -6.31
CA VAL A 375 -8.47 5.36 -7.35
C VAL A 375 -9.51 6.36 -6.83
N ASP A 376 -9.22 7.66 -6.94
CA ASP A 376 -10.18 8.71 -6.60
C ASP A 376 -11.24 8.82 -7.72
N ARG A 377 -12.53 8.94 -7.38
CA ARG A 377 -13.61 8.89 -8.37
C ARG A 377 -13.86 10.29 -8.96
N ARG A 378 -13.47 10.52 -10.22
CA ARG A 378 -13.78 11.75 -10.98
C ARG A 378 -15.30 11.97 -11.03
N GLY A 379 -15.76 13.21 -10.82
CA GLY A 379 -17.17 13.62 -10.92
C GLY A 379 -18.12 13.15 -9.80
N THR A 380 -17.76 12.14 -9.00
CA THR A 380 -18.59 11.64 -7.87
C THR A 380 -18.01 11.95 -6.51
N THR A 381 -16.69 12.17 -6.41
CA THR A 381 -16.05 12.67 -5.19
C THR A 381 -16.21 14.19 -5.17
N ARG A 382 -17.00 14.73 -4.23
CA ARG A 382 -17.25 16.18 -4.09
C ARG A 382 -15.98 17.03 -3.86
N THR A 383 -14.85 16.40 -3.56
CA THR A 383 -13.55 17.03 -3.33
C THR A 383 -12.50 16.68 -4.39
N PHE A 384 -12.90 16.06 -5.51
CA PHE A 384 -11.98 15.93 -6.65
C PHE A 384 -11.65 17.35 -7.13
N THR A 385 -10.42 17.76 -6.90
CA THR A 385 -9.84 19.00 -7.41
C THR A 385 -8.46 18.62 -7.90
N ASP A 386 -8.07 19.08 -9.08
CA ASP A 386 -6.71 18.86 -9.56
C ASP A 386 -5.71 19.46 -8.55
N GLY A 387 -4.62 18.73 -8.27
CA GLY A 387 -3.74 18.99 -7.13
C GLY A 387 -4.18 18.39 -5.78
N ASN A 388 -5.38 17.78 -5.69
CA ASN A 388 -5.86 16.98 -4.54
C ASN A 388 -6.38 15.58 -4.94
N ALA A 389 -6.03 15.12 -6.13
CA ALA A 389 -6.35 13.79 -6.61
C ALA A 389 -5.08 12.97 -6.86
N LEU A 390 -5.20 11.65 -6.70
CA LEU A 390 -4.12 10.73 -7.06
C LEU A 390 -4.08 10.52 -8.57
N ALA A 391 -2.90 10.66 -9.18
CA ALA A 391 -2.67 10.17 -10.53
C ALA A 391 -2.45 8.65 -10.53
N LEU A 392 -1.76 8.14 -9.49
CA LEU A 392 -1.52 6.71 -9.30
C LEU A 392 -2.13 6.24 -7.96
N PRO A 393 -2.92 5.16 -7.98
CA PRO A 393 -3.56 4.64 -6.77
C PRO A 393 -2.65 3.73 -5.94
N HIS A 394 -1.40 3.50 -6.34
CA HIS A 394 -0.50 2.53 -5.72
C HIS A 394 0.93 3.03 -5.62
N SER A 395 1.72 2.39 -4.75
CA SER A 395 3.14 2.73 -4.58
C SER A 395 4.02 2.11 -5.68
N PRO A 396 5.26 2.62 -5.86
CA PRO A 396 6.24 2.00 -6.75
C PRO A 396 6.54 0.54 -6.38
N HIS A 397 6.65 0.22 -5.09
CA HIS A 397 6.81 -1.16 -4.65
C HIS A 397 5.67 -2.08 -5.11
N LEU A 398 4.40 -1.64 -5.00
CA LEU A 398 3.28 -2.45 -5.47
C LEU A 398 3.34 -2.66 -6.98
N HIS A 399 3.75 -1.64 -7.75
CA HIS A 399 3.91 -1.75 -9.19
C HIS A 399 4.89 -2.87 -9.57
N ASP A 400 6.09 -2.87 -8.98
CA ASP A 400 7.12 -3.88 -9.23
C ASP A 400 6.67 -5.28 -8.80
N GLU A 401 5.96 -5.35 -7.66
CA GLU A 401 5.37 -6.59 -7.17
C GLU A 401 4.31 -7.16 -8.12
N LEU A 402 3.50 -6.32 -8.79
CA LEU A 402 2.53 -6.80 -9.79
C LEU A 402 3.23 -7.50 -10.95
N ALA A 403 4.35 -6.97 -11.44
CA ALA A 403 5.12 -7.62 -12.50
C ALA A 403 5.64 -9.01 -12.07
N ARG A 404 6.15 -9.13 -10.84
CA ARG A 404 6.57 -10.42 -10.27
C ARG A 404 5.40 -11.39 -10.09
N ARG A 405 4.29 -10.93 -9.50
CA ARG A 405 3.08 -11.73 -9.28
C ARG A 405 2.49 -12.23 -10.59
N GLY A 406 2.52 -11.43 -11.65
CA GLY A 406 2.12 -11.87 -12.99
C GLY A 406 2.90 -13.07 -13.50
N ARG A 407 4.22 -13.08 -13.29
CA ARG A 407 5.06 -14.26 -13.61
C ARG A 407 4.68 -15.47 -12.76
N TYR A 408 4.44 -15.28 -11.47
CA TYR A 408 4.03 -16.35 -10.55
C TYR A 408 2.69 -16.98 -10.97
N VAL A 409 1.66 -16.15 -11.18
CA VAL A 409 0.30 -16.62 -11.50
C VAL A 409 0.26 -17.29 -12.88
N ARG A 410 0.94 -16.73 -13.89
CA ARG A 410 1.06 -17.40 -15.20
C ARG A 410 1.78 -18.74 -15.10
N ALA A 411 2.85 -18.82 -14.30
CA ALA A 411 3.54 -20.09 -14.08
C ALA A 411 2.64 -21.10 -13.36
N ALA A 412 1.76 -20.67 -12.44
CA ALA A 412 0.83 -21.53 -11.73
C ALA A 412 -0.21 -22.22 -12.63
N LEU A 413 -0.41 -21.74 -13.87
CA LEU A 413 -1.30 -22.37 -14.86
C LEU A 413 -0.79 -23.74 -15.33
N SER A 414 0.53 -23.98 -15.25
CA SER A 414 1.16 -25.20 -15.78
C SER A 414 2.21 -25.83 -14.87
N LYS A 415 2.75 -25.08 -13.90
CA LYS A 415 3.77 -25.57 -12.96
C LYS A 415 3.14 -25.84 -11.59
N PRO A 416 3.24 -27.07 -11.04
CA PRO A 416 2.67 -27.39 -9.73
C PRO A 416 3.18 -26.49 -8.60
N GLN A 417 4.45 -26.08 -8.63
CA GLN A 417 5.03 -25.14 -7.66
C GLN A 417 5.88 -24.08 -8.37
N PRO A 418 5.33 -22.89 -8.63
CA PRO A 418 6.11 -21.77 -9.15
C PRO A 418 7.15 -21.26 -8.15
N GLU A 419 8.26 -20.72 -8.66
CA GLU A 419 9.35 -20.12 -7.87
C GLU A 419 8.82 -18.99 -6.95
N PRO A 420 8.93 -19.11 -5.62
CA PRO A 420 8.36 -18.15 -4.70
C PRO A 420 9.22 -16.91 -4.46
N PHE A 421 10.49 -16.90 -4.90
CA PHE A 421 11.43 -15.82 -4.62
C PHE A 421 10.86 -14.41 -4.84
N ARG A 422 10.95 -13.59 -3.79
CA ARG A 422 10.68 -12.14 -3.85
C ARG A 422 11.99 -11.38 -3.69
N PRO A 423 12.33 -10.37 -4.53
CA PRO A 423 13.47 -9.50 -4.27
C PRO A 423 13.26 -8.66 -2.98
N LEU A 424 14.26 -7.88 -2.58
CA LEU A 424 14.10 -6.86 -1.54
C LEU A 424 13.11 -5.77 -2.03
N ALA A 425 12.34 -5.18 -1.12
CA ALA A 425 11.37 -4.14 -1.46
C ALA A 425 12.06 -2.84 -1.94
N GLU A 426 13.15 -2.47 -1.28
CA GLU A 426 14.13 -1.49 -1.75
C GLU A 426 15.30 -2.24 -2.42
N PRO A 427 15.63 -1.95 -3.69
CA PRO A 427 16.81 -2.49 -4.35
C PRO A 427 18.12 -2.16 -3.61
N ASP A 428 19.19 -2.92 -3.86
CA ASP A 428 20.53 -2.52 -3.42
C ASP A 428 21.02 -1.35 -4.31
N ASP A 429 20.90 -0.11 -3.82
CA ASP A 429 21.29 1.12 -4.53
C ASP A 429 22.82 1.32 -4.67
N ALA A 430 23.62 0.25 -4.65
CA ALA A 430 25.07 0.33 -4.80
C ALA A 430 25.54 0.93 -6.15
N ALA A 431 24.61 1.20 -7.07
CA ALA A 431 24.84 1.84 -8.35
C ALA A 431 23.83 2.96 -8.66
N ALA A 432 23.30 3.66 -7.65
CA ALA A 432 22.65 4.94 -7.91
C ALA A 432 23.72 5.90 -8.45
N ALA A 433 23.82 5.98 -9.79
CA ALA A 433 24.60 7.02 -10.45
C ALA A 433 24.21 8.36 -9.84
N ASN A 434 25.17 9.29 -9.69
CA ASN A 434 24.87 10.66 -9.25
C ASN A 434 23.75 11.22 -10.15
N GLU A 435 22.51 11.20 -9.65
CA GLU A 435 21.35 11.67 -10.39
C GLU A 435 21.61 13.16 -10.63
N LYS A 436 21.57 13.60 -11.90
CA LYS A 436 21.72 15.03 -12.19
C LYS A 436 20.67 15.78 -11.38
N ALA A 437 21.06 16.92 -10.82
CA ALA A 437 20.20 17.78 -9.98
C ALA A 437 19.13 18.53 -10.80
N THR A 438 18.44 17.79 -11.66
CA THR A 438 17.33 18.22 -12.50
C THR A 438 16.03 18.23 -11.70
N VAL A 439 14.94 18.68 -12.32
CA VAL A 439 13.62 18.77 -11.69
C VAL A 439 13.23 17.45 -10.99
N GLY A 440 12.83 17.55 -9.73
CA GLY A 440 12.49 16.44 -8.84
C GLY A 440 13.65 15.78 -8.09
N ALA A 441 14.90 16.02 -8.48
CA ALA A 441 16.06 15.43 -7.82
C ALA A 441 16.22 15.93 -6.38
N SER A 442 16.84 15.10 -5.54
CA SER A 442 17.20 15.48 -4.16
C SER A 442 18.26 16.60 -4.18
N CYS A 443 18.07 17.63 -3.35
CA CYS A 443 18.97 18.79 -3.28
C CYS A 443 19.40 19.18 -1.85
N GLU A 444 18.80 18.55 -0.84
CA GLU A 444 19.23 18.63 0.56
C GLU A 444 19.55 17.23 1.08
N PRO A 445 20.68 16.63 0.67
CA PRO A 445 21.12 15.36 1.23
C PRO A 445 21.28 15.51 2.75
N THR A 446 20.86 14.50 3.49
CA THR A 446 20.96 14.48 4.95
C THR A 446 21.32 13.10 5.46
N ARG A 447 22.05 13.05 6.57
CA ARG A 447 22.37 11.81 7.28
C ARG A 447 21.46 11.69 8.51
N ILE A 448 20.79 10.55 8.65
CA ILE A 448 19.93 10.30 9.82
C ILE A 448 20.76 9.78 10.99
N THR A 449 20.74 10.51 12.10
CA THR A 449 21.15 10.01 13.41
C THR A 449 19.96 9.33 14.05
N GLN A 450 20.08 8.01 14.21
CA GLN A 450 19.01 7.13 14.66
C GLN A 450 18.93 7.05 16.19
N SER A 451 17.72 6.88 16.70
CA SER A 451 17.40 6.62 18.10
C SER A 451 16.45 5.44 18.22
N ALA A 452 16.47 4.79 19.39
CA ALA A 452 15.47 3.78 19.74
C ALA A 452 14.06 4.39 19.89
N ASN A 453 13.98 5.67 20.26
CA ASN A 453 12.75 6.45 20.19
C ASN A 453 12.77 7.28 18.90
N PRO A 454 11.92 6.97 17.90
CA PRO A 454 11.96 7.64 16.61
C PRO A 454 11.65 9.15 16.69
N TRP A 455 11.06 9.62 17.78
CA TRP A 455 10.82 11.05 18.03
C TRP A 455 12.13 11.83 18.21
N LEU A 456 13.18 11.14 18.65
CA LEU A 456 14.50 11.70 18.89
C LEU A 456 15.46 11.54 17.71
N ASP A 457 15.02 10.92 16.61
CA ASP A 457 15.82 10.91 15.37
C ASP A 457 16.13 12.34 14.92
N ARG A 458 17.30 12.53 14.32
CA ARG A 458 17.75 13.82 13.79
C ARG A 458 18.30 13.64 12.38
N ALA A 459 18.07 14.62 11.52
CA ALA A 459 18.71 14.69 10.21
C ALA A 459 19.80 15.77 10.21
N GLU A 460 21.05 15.34 10.07
CA GLU A 460 22.19 16.24 9.85
C GLU A 460 22.21 16.66 8.38
N LYS A 461 22.23 17.98 8.14
CA LYS A 461 22.31 18.53 6.78
C LYS A 461 23.70 18.37 6.20
N LEU A 462 23.77 17.79 5.02
CA LEU A 462 24.98 17.77 4.20
C LEU A 462 24.98 18.97 3.24
N PRO A 463 26.11 19.28 2.58
CA PRO A 463 26.16 20.36 1.60
C PRO A 463 25.07 20.21 0.54
N ARG A 464 24.35 21.30 0.29
CA ARG A 464 23.28 21.31 -0.71
C ARG A 464 23.84 21.10 -2.11
N ILE A 465 23.02 20.47 -2.94
CA ILE A 465 23.30 20.31 -4.37
C ILE A 465 22.60 21.45 -5.11
N ALA A 466 23.35 22.16 -5.97
CA ALA A 466 22.78 23.19 -6.82
C ALA A 466 21.90 22.57 -7.91
N CYS A 467 20.68 23.06 -8.05
CA CYS A 467 19.75 22.58 -9.06
C CYS A 467 20.11 23.12 -10.45
N GLU A 468 19.94 22.30 -11.47
CA GLU A 468 20.20 22.66 -12.86
C GLU A 468 19.15 23.66 -13.37
N GLY A 469 19.59 24.75 -14.00
CA GLY A 469 18.74 25.82 -14.54
C GLY A 469 18.86 27.14 -13.78
N ALA A 470 18.92 28.26 -14.50
CA ALA A 470 19.20 29.58 -13.92
C ALA A 470 18.14 30.08 -12.90
N LEU A 471 16.89 29.63 -13.06
CA LEU A 471 15.77 29.96 -12.18
C LEU A 471 15.38 28.80 -11.26
N SER A 472 16.14 27.71 -11.26
CA SER A 472 15.84 26.55 -10.45
C SER A 472 16.19 26.78 -8.99
N VAL A 473 15.34 26.28 -8.10
CA VAL A 473 15.46 26.39 -6.65
C VAL A 473 15.38 25.01 -6.02
N CYS A 474 16.00 24.90 -4.84
CA CYS A 474 15.84 23.74 -3.98
C CYS A 474 14.66 23.97 -3.01
N GLU A 475 13.54 23.30 -3.24
CA GLU A 475 12.44 23.22 -2.28
C GLU A 475 12.94 22.47 -1.05
N LYS A 476 12.88 23.08 0.13
CA LYS A 476 13.61 22.60 1.31
C LYS A 476 12.83 21.56 2.11
N THR A 477 13.57 20.73 2.84
CA THR A 477 13.05 19.82 3.86
C THR A 477 12.23 20.58 4.91
N SER A 478 12.69 21.76 5.34
CA SER A 478 11.97 22.57 6.33
C SER A 478 10.60 23.06 5.89
N VAL A 479 10.30 23.07 4.59
CA VAL A 479 8.99 23.44 4.05
C VAL A 479 8.18 22.22 3.59
N GLY A 480 8.61 21.01 3.95
CA GLY A 480 7.85 19.77 3.74
C GLY A 480 8.27 18.94 2.53
N PHE A 481 9.47 19.15 1.97
CA PHE A 481 10.05 18.31 0.91
C PHE A 481 11.19 17.44 1.46
N PRO A 482 10.94 16.21 1.95
CA PRO A 482 11.97 15.38 2.57
C PRO A 482 13.19 15.16 1.65
N GLY A 483 14.40 15.54 2.09
CA GLY A 483 15.62 15.47 1.28
C GLY A 483 15.78 16.62 0.26
N GLY A 484 14.86 17.58 0.28
CA GLY A 484 14.78 18.67 -0.69
C GLY A 484 14.40 18.22 -2.10
N MET A 485 13.89 19.13 -2.92
CA MET A 485 13.55 18.82 -4.30
C MET A 485 13.91 19.97 -5.23
N CYS A 486 14.68 19.68 -6.28
CA CYS A 486 14.91 20.64 -7.35
C CYS A 486 13.60 20.97 -8.08
N SER A 487 13.31 22.25 -8.20
CA SER A 487 12.08 22.81 -8.77
C SER A 487 12.44 24.09 -9.52
N GLY A 488 11.51 24.64 -10.30
CA GLY A 488 11.71 25.89 -11.02
C GLY A 488 10.38 26.55 -11.39
N PRO A 489 10.42 27.62 -12.20
CA PRO A 489 9.22 28.16 -12.82
C PRO A 489 8.49 27.06 -13.59
N CYS A 490 7.16 27.00 -13.48
CA CYS A 490 6.34 26.02 -14.20
C CYS A 490 6.66 26.06 -15.70
N ASP A 491 7.02 24.89 -16.23
CA ASP A 491 7.32 24.67 -17.63
C ASP A 491 6.58 23.40 -18.09
N PRO A 492 5.48 23.52 -18.85
CA PRO A 492 4.74 22.36 -19.35
C PRO A 492 5.48 21.62 -20.46
N LEU A 493 6.60 22.16 -20.98
CA LEU A 493 7.42 21.58 -22.04
C LEU A 493 8.67 20.86 -21.50
N ASP A 494 8.91 20.90 -20.18
CA ASP A 494 10.01 20.17 -19.57
C ASP A 494 9.84 18.66 -19.83
N ARG A 495 10.88 18.01 -20.35
CA ARG A 495 10.84 16.57 -20.67
C ARG A 495 10.74 15.69 -19.43
N ASN A 496 11.27 16.16 -18.30
CA ASN A 496 11.31 15.44 -17.03
C ASN A 496 10.35 16.06 -16.00
N GLY A 497 9.75 17.20 -16.33
CA GLY A 497 8.92 18.00 -15.45
C GLY A 497 7.50 18.21 -15.97
N THR A 498 6.64 18.72 -15.11
CA THR A 498 5.30 19.20 -15.43
C THR A 498 4.91 20.26 -14.42
N CYS A 499 4.00 21.15 -14.81
CA CYS A 499 3.47 22.15 -13.90
C CYS A 499 2.58 21.50 -12.86
N GLY A 500 2.85 21.77 -11.58
CA GLY A 500 1.95 21.43 -10.49
C GLY A 500 1.94 22.49 -9.40
N SER A 501 1.10 22.26 -8.38
CA SER A 501 0.82 23.25 -7.34
C SER A 501 1.63 22.97 -6.07
N ILE A 502 2.43 23.93 -5.64
CA ILE A 502 3.21 23.88 -4.39
C ILE A 502 2.52 24.77 -3.35
N ALA A 503 2.14 24.21 -2.21
CA ALA A 503 1.51 24.96 -1.13
C ALA A 503 2.47 25.96 -0.48
N ILE A 504 2.00 27.19 -0.27
CA ILE A 504 2.67 28.21 0.52
C ILE A 504 2.37 27.90 2.00
N LEU A 505 3.26 27.12 2.62
CA LEU A 505 2.99 26.38 3.85
C LEU A 505 2.38 27.22 4.99
N SER A 506 2.86 28.45 5.21
CA SER A 506 2.38 29.33 6.28
C SER A 506 0.92 29.72 6.04
N ASP A 507 0.65 30.41 4.92
CA ASP A 507 -0.67 30.95 4.61
C ASP A 507 -1.70 29.85 4.43
N PHE A 508 -1.28 28.75 3.81
CA PHE A 508 -2.13 27.57 3.64
C PHE A 508 -2.53 26.96 4.99
N ASN A 509 -1.58 26.76 5.92
CA ASN A 509 -1.92 26.24 7.24
C ASN A 509 -2.76 27.21 8.07
N GLN A 510 -2.57 28.53 7.92
CA GLN A 510 -3.41 29.55 8.57
C GLN A 510 -4.84 29.50 8.03
N CYS A 511 -5.02 29.37 6.72
CA CYS A 511 -6.32 29.19 6.08
C CYS A 511 -7.05 27.95 6.62
N LEU A 512 -6.35 26.82 6.75
CA LEU A 512 -6.90 25.59 7.35
C LEU A 512 -7.22 25.75 8.84
N ALA A 513 -6.36 26.44 9.60
CA ALA A 513 -6.59 26.71 11.02
C ALA A 513 -7.81 27.62 11.26
N ALA A 514 -8.18 28.44 10.26
CA ALA A 514 -9.39 29.25 10.25
C ALA A 514 -10.63 28.48 9.74
N SER A 515 -10.56 27.15 9.60
CA SER A 515 -11.64 26.27 9.13
C SER A 515 -12.24 26.69 7.79
N LYS A 516 -11.44 27.28 6.90
CA LYS A 516 -11.87 27.61 5.54
C LYS A 516 -11.97 26.34 4.68
N PRO A 517 -12.86 26.31 3.67
CA PRO A 517 -12.97 25.19 2.75
C PRO A 517 -11.62 24.87 2.10
N PHE A 518 -11.31 23.58 2.01
CA PHE A 518 -10.01 23.12 1.51
C PHE A 518 -9.69 23.65 0.09
N GLY A 519 -10.63 23.54 -0.84
CA GLY A 519 -10.43 24.01 -2.22
C GLY A 519 -10.15 25.51 -2.28
N GLU A 520 -10.71 26.29 -1.34
CA GLU A 520 -10.39 27.71 -1.19
C GLU A 520 -8.93 27.89 -0.76
N CYS A 521 -8.48 27.19 0.28
CA CYS A 521 -7.09 27.28 0.74
C CYS A 521 -6.09 26.85 -0.34
N LEU A 522 -6.38 25.79 -1.09
CA LEU A 522 -5.53 25.31 -2.18
C LEU A 522 -5.45 26.32 -3.33
N SER A 523 -6.59 26.85 -3.77
CA SER A 523 -6.63 27.83 -4.87
C SER A 523 -5.93 29.15 -4.53
N LYS A 524 -6.00 29.60 -3.27
CA LYS A 524 -5.45 30.91 -2.86
C LYS A 524 -4.02 30.86 -2.34
N HIS A 525 -3.58 29.72 -1.81
CA HIS A 525 -2.31 29.61 -1.09
C HIS A 525 -1.40 28.52 -1.68
N THR A 526 -1.44 28.37 -3.00
CA THR A 526 -0.44 27.60 -3.76
C THR A 526 0.23 28.49 -4.79
N ARG A 527 1.42 28.09 -5.24
CA ARG A 527 2.09 28.66 -6.41
C ARG A 527 2.37 27.56 -7.43
N PRO A 528 2.34 27.85 -8.73
CA PRO A 528 2.79 26.91 -9.73
C PRO A 528 4.31 26.69 -9.60
N GLY A 529 4.74 25.46 -9.84
CA GLY A 529 6.14 25.08 -9.91
C GLY A 529 6.35 23.95 -10.89
N ASN A 530 7.55 23.87 -11.45
CA ASN A 530 7.94 22.73 -12.27
C ASN A 530 8.36 21.57 -11.36
N LEU A 531 7.61 20.48 -11.44
CA LEU A 531 7.70 19.30 -10.59
C LEU A 531 8.01 18.09 -11.45
N ARG A 532 8.71 17.09 -10.92
CA ARG A 532 9.02 15.89 -11.70
C ARG A 532 7.74 15.19 -12.15
N SER A 533 7.66 14.93 -13.44
CA SER A 533 6.59 14.12 -14.03
C SER A 533 6.64 12.70 -13.48
N CYS A 534 5.46 12.11 -13.31
CA CYS A 534 5.34 10.75 -12.83
C CYS A 534 4.27 9.96 -13.56
N SER A 535 4.50 8.65 -13.59
CA SER A 535 3.57 7.64 -14.08
C SER A 535 3.91 6.30 -13.43
N ALA A 536 3.15 5.24 -13.75
CA ALA A 536 3.46 3.90 -13.24
C ALA A 536 4.87 3.44 -13.67
N GLN A 537 5.33 3.85 -14.85
CA GLN A 537 6.66 3.52 -15.39
C GLN A 537 7.75 4.51 -14.95
N GLN A 538 7.36 5.72 -14.52
CA GLN A 538 8.25 6.75 -14.01
C GLN A 538 7.81 7.12 -12.59
N PRO A 539 8.07 6.26 -11.60
CA PRO A 539 7.62 6.51 -10.24
C PRO A 539 8.34 7.71 -9.63
N CYS A 540 7.65 8.37 -8.70
CA CYS A 540 8.30 9.31 -7.80
C CYS A 540 9.33 8.61 -6.91
N ARG A 541 10.30 9.39 -6.43
CA ARG A 541 11.24 8.94 -5.40
C ARG A 541 10.53 8.64 -4.08
N ASP A 542 11.23 7.99 -3.17
CA ASP A 542 10.70 7.70 -1.84
C ASP A 542 10.32 8.99 -1.10
N ASP A 543 9.29 8.88 -0.25
CA ASP A 543 8.61 9.98 0.42
C ASP A 543 7.85 10.95 -0.50
N PHE A 544 7.60 10.58 -1.77
CA PHE A 544 6.82 11.35 -2.76
C PHE A 544 5.66 10.53 -3.32
N ILE A 545 4.64 11.22 -3.81
CA ILE A 545 3.45 10.65 -4.43
C ILE A 545 3.18 11.28 -5.79
N CYS A 546 2.64 10.48 -6.70
CA CYS A 546 2.17 10.94 -7.99
C CYS A 546 0.75 11.53 -7.86
N ALA A 547 0.66 12.86 -7.82
CA ALA A 547 -0.59 13.59 -7.76
C ALA A 547 -1.04 14.01 -9.16
N GLN A 548 -2.35 14.00 -9.41
CA GLN A 548 -2.91 14.51 -10.66
C GLN A 548 -2.54 15.98 -10.83
N SER A 549 -1.97 16.30 -11.99
CA SER A 549 -1.63 17.66 -12.40
C SER A 549 -2.53 18.11 -13.55
N ASP A 550 -2.77 19.42 -13.61
CA ASP A 550 -3.57 20.06 -14.66
C ASP A 550 -2.99 19.76 -16.05
N GLY A 551 -3.85 19.41 -17.00
CA GLY A 551 -3.45 19.10 -18.38
C GLY A 551 -2.72 17.76 -18.57
N GLN A 552 -2.48 16.99 -17.51
CA GLN A 552 -1.88 15.65 -17.62
C GLN A 552 -2.96 14.57 -17.83
N PRO A 553 -2.68 13.54 -18.65
CA PRO A 553 -3.59 12.42 -18.84
C PRO A 553 -3.76 11.62 -17.54
N GLU A 554 -4.81 10.80 -17.47
CA GLU A 554 -5.01 9.88 -16.35
C GLU A 554 -3.83 8.91 -16.22
N GLY A 555 -3.40 8.63 -14.98
CA GLY A 555 -2.21 7.82 -14.71
C GLY A 555 -0.89 8.58 -14.77
N SER A 556 -0.93 9.86 -15.13
CA SER A 556 0.25 10.75 -15.16
C SER A 556 0.02 12.00 -14.31
N GLY A 557 1.09 12.55 -13.75
CA GLY A 557 0.98 13.71 -12.88
C GLY A 557 2.31 14.26 -12.42
N ALA A 558 2.31 14.92 -11.26
CA ALA A 558 3.46 15.55 -10.65
C ALA A 558 3.85 14.86 -9.33
N CYS A 559 5.15 14.69 -9.11
CA CYS A 559 5.69 14.25 -7.83
C CYS A 559 5.61 15.35 -6.78
N ILE A 560 4.84 15.10 -5.72
CA ILE A 560 4.77 15.97 -4.54
C ILE A 560 4.94 15.17 -3.25
N PRO A 561 5.38 15.79 -2.15
CA PRO A 561 5.33 15.16 -0.84
C PRO A 561 3.90 14.72 -0.49
N PRO A 562 3.68 13.48 0.01
CA PRO A 562 2.36 12.96 0.33
C PRO A 562 1.64 13.81 1.36
N TYR A 563 2.39 14.54 2.19
CA TYR A 563 1.86 15.49 3.15
C TYR A 563 0.90 16.52 2.50
N PHE A 564 1.22 17.04 1.31
CA PHE A 564 0.39 18.01 0.62
C PHE A 564 -0.93 17.42 0.11
N LEU A 565 -1.09 16.09 0.13
CA LEU A 565 -2.35 15.37 -0.15
C LEU A 565 -3.01 14.81 1.12
N PHE A 566 -2.26 14.10 1.96
CA PHE A 566 -2.80 13.35 3.09
C PHE A 566 -3.05 14.16 4.36
N GLN A 567 -2.43 15.33 4.55
CA GLN A 567 -2.79 16.21 5.68
C GLN A 567 -4.30 16.36 5.79
N MET A 568 -4.94 16.60 4.65
CA MET A 568 -6.36 16.84 4.54
C MET A 568 -7.21 15.63 4.91
N ARG A 569 -6.65 14.44 4.65
CA ARG A 569 -7.28 13.15 4.88
C ARG A 569 -7.21 12.72 6.34
N VAL A 570 -6.28 13.26 7.14
CA VAL A 570 -6.06 12.84 8.53
C VAL A 570 -6.85 13.69 9.52
N ASP A 571 -6.96 14.99 9.23
CA ASP A 571 -7.42 15.99 10.19
C ASP A 571 -8.93 16.26 10.13
N GLY A 572 -9.65 15.65 9.16
CA GLY A 572 -11.11 15.78 9.04
C GLY A 572 -11.57 17.23 9.03
N HIS A 573 -10.99 18.04 8.13
CA HIS A 573 -11.22 19.48 7.98
C HIS A 573 -12.63 19.85 7.48
N SER A 574 -13.66 19.34 8.15
CA SER A 574 -15.05 19.74 8.03
C SER A 574 -15.56 20.28 9.34
#